data_AF-A0A1W1H0J9-F1
#
_entry.id   AF-A0A1W1H0J9-F1
#
_cell.length_a   1.000
_cell.length_b   1.000
_cell.length_c   1.000
_cell.angle_alpha   90.00
_cell.angle_beta   90.00
_cell.angle_gamma   90.00
#
_symmetry.space_group_name_H-M   'P 1'
#
loop_
_entity.id
_entity.type
_entity.pdbx_description
1 polymer ?
#
loop_
_entity_poly.entity_id
_entity_poly.type
_entity_poly.pdbx_seq_one_letter_code
_entity_poly.pdbx_strand_id
1 'polypeptide(L)'
;MSLDPALRSRIETILNDNRVVLFMKGQPSMPQCGFSAKAVGALQDLGVEFAHVNVLADAEIREGIKAYGDWPTIPQLYIDGELVGGSDIVLQMAASGELSSVLGLAAPDRTPPRITVTPAAVEMLKGALADSPGASLQLGIDARFQPNFQLAPYDEGAIAAESNGLRVQFDLASARRADGITIDWVDDIRGKGLAIDNPNAPKPVQEISVRDADDLVRAGNVMLVDVRPAEERAIAAVGVPFKSFDGNGRAELEALPKDTALAFLCHHGGRSAQAAEQFRALGFSKVFNVTGGIDAWSDEVDNGVPKY
;
A
#
# COMPACT_ATOMS: atom_id res chain seq x y z
N MET A 1 -29.99 -2.72 -32.03
CA MET A 1 -30.97 -1.62 -32.20
C MET A 1 -30.19 -0.40 -32.64
N SER A 2 -30.66 0.33 -33.65
CA SER A 2 -30.02 1.58 -34.08
C SER A 2 -30.09 2.60 -32.94
N LEU A 3 -28.96 3.20 -32.59
CA LEU A 3 -28.88 4.27 -31.61
C LEU A 3 -29.66 5.49 -32.11
N ASP A 4 -30.52 6.07 -31.27
CA ASP A 4 -31.27 7.29 -31.60
C ASP A 4 -30.30 8.44 -31.96
N PRO A 5 -30.54 9.20 -33.05
CA PRO A 5 -29.62 10.26 -33.49
C PRO A 5 -29.39 11.36 -32.45
N ALA A 6 -30.39 11.74 -31.65
CA ALA A 6 -30.22 12.76 -30.63
C ALA A 6 -29.36 12.23 -29.47
N LEU A 7 -29.60 10.99 -29.05
CA LEU A 7 -28.77 10.32 -28.04
C LEU A 7 -27.31 10.15 -28.51
N ARG A 8 -27.10 9.78 -29.78
CA ARG A 8 -25.76 9.72 -30.39
C ARG A 8 -25.03 11.05 -30.27
N SER A 9 -25.67 12.13 -30.70
CA SER A 9 -25.09 13.48 -30.65
C SER A 9 -24.76 13.91 -29.22
N ARG A 10 -25.60 13.54 -28.24
CA ARG A 10 -25.34 13.80 -26.82
C ARG A 10 -24.10 13.06 -26.31
N ILE A 11 -23.91 11.79 -26.69
CA ILE A 11 -22.70 11.01 -26.34
C ILE A 11 -21.46 11.64 -26.99
N GLU A 12 -21.52 11.93 -28.29
CA GLU A 12 -20.41 12.54 -29.04
C GLU A 12 -20.02 13.90 -28.45
N THR A 13 -20.98 14.71 -28.00
CA THR A 13 -20.69 15.98 -27.32
C THR A 13 -19.89 15.77 -26.04
N ILE A 14 -20.31 14.83 -25.17
CA ILE A 14 -19.60 14.53 -23.92
C ILE A 14 -18.15 14.10 -24.21
N LEU A 15 -17.96 13.26 -25.22
CA LEU A 15 -16.66 12.73 -25.64
C LEU A 15 -15.77 13.80 -26.28
N ASN A 16 -16.33 14.75 -27.01
CA ASN A 16 -15.58 15.84 -27.63
C ASN A 16 -15.20 16.94 -26.62
N ASP A 17 -16.04 17.18 -25.62
CA ASP A 17 -15.79 18.18 -24.58
C ASP A 17 -14.71 17.73 -23.58
N ASN A 18 -14.44 16.42 -23.50
CA ASN A 18 -13.56 15.83 -22.49
C ASN A 18 -12.66 14.78 -23.11
N ARG A 19 -11.34 15.00 -23.00
CA ARG A 19 -10.35 14.05 -23.52
C ARG A 19 -10.49 12.65 -22.91
N VAL A 20 -10.73 12.54 -21.61
CA VAL A 20 -10.85 11.24 -20.90
C VAL A 20 -12.23 11.18 -20.25
N VAL A 21 -13.03 10.18 -20.64
CA VAL A 21 -14.40 10.01 -20.14
C VAL A 21 -14.63 8.59 -19.66
N LEU A 22 -15.07 8.44 -18.41
CA LEU A 22 -15.47 7.16 -17.83
C LEU A 22 -16.99 7.08 -17.66
N PHE A 23 -17.64 6.24 -18.46
CA PHE A 23 -19.04 5.85 -18.23
C PHE A 23 -19.07 4.77 -17.15
N MET A 24 -19.67 5.07 -16.00
CA MET A 24 -19.59 4.22 -14.81
C MET A 24 -20.90 4.13 -14.03
N LYS A 25 -20.98 3.16 -13.12
CA LYS A 25 -22.10 3.02 -12.17
C LYS A 25 -21.74 3.75 -10.87
N GLY A 26 -22.41 4.87 -10.60
CA GLY A 26 -22.08 5.77 -9.49
C GLY A 26 -21.15 6.90 -9.91
N GLN A 27 -20.36 7.41 -8.96
CA GLN A 27 -19.42 8.52 -9.17
C GLN A 27 -18.02 8.10 -8.71
N PRO A 28 -16.92 8.77 -9.15
CA PRO A 28 -15.57 8.40 -8.74
C PRO A 28 -15.34 8.38 -7.22
N SER A 29 -15.95 9.33 -6.50
CA SER A 29 -15.91 9.39 -5.03
C SER A 29 -16.79 8.34 -4.34
N MET A 30 -17.81 7.84 -5.03
CA MET A 30 -18.76 6.86 -4.50
C MET A 30 -19.21 5.89 -5.61
N PRO A 31 -18.33 4.96 -6.03
CA PRO A 31 -18.66 3.98 -7.05
C PRO A 31 -19.68 2.98 -6.52
N GLN A 32 -20.69 2.64 -7.33
CA GLN A 32 -21.78 1.71 -6.97
C GLN A 32 -21.61 0.33 -7.61
N CYS A 33 -20.43 0.04 -8.18
CA CYS A 33 -20.08 -1.24 -8.77
C CYS A 33 -18.57 -1.47 -8.64
N GLY A 34 -18.17 -2.69 -8.25
CA GLY A 34 -16.76 -3.03 -8.05
C GLY A 34 -15.89 -2.84 -9.29
N PHE A 35 -16.39 -3.15 -10.49
CA PHE A 35 -15.66 -2.90 -11.74
C PHE A 35 -15.48 -1.40 -12.01
N SER A 36 -16.50 -0.59 -11.73
CA SER A 36 -16.38 0.88 -11.81
C SER A 36 -15.37 1.42 -10.81
N ALA A 37 -15.35 0.88 -9.58
CA ALA A 37 -14.35 1.25 -8.57
C ALA A 37 -12.92 0.92 -9.02
N LYS A 38 -12.70 -0.25 -9.61
CA LYS A 38 -11.39 -0.66 -10.14
C LYS A 38 -10.89 0.25 -11.27
N ALA A 39 -11.74 0.55 -12.25
CA ALA A 39 -11.38 1.46 -13.34
C ALA A 39 -11.06 2.87 -12.86
N VAL A 40 -11.84 3.40 -11.89
CA VAL A 40 -11.56 4.69 -11.23
C VAL A 40 -10.19 4.65 -10.54
N GLY A 41 -9.92 3.60 -9.75
CA GLY A 41 -8.65 3.45 -9.05
C GLY A 41 -7.45 3.47 -10.00
N ALA A 42 -7.53 2.73 -11.12
CA ALA A 42 -6.46 2.72 -12.13
C ALA A 42 -6.16 4.11 -12.72
N LEU A 43 -7.19 4.91 -13.00
CA LEU A 43 -7.02 6.27 -13.51
C LEU A 43 -6.46 7.23 -12.44
N GLN A 44 -6.91 7.08 -11.20
CA GLN A 44 -6.43 7.89 -10.07
C GLN A 44 -4.97 7.57 -9.71
N ASP A 45 -4.57 6.30 -9.76
CA ASP A 45 -3.19 5.86 -9.53
C ASP A 45 -2.22 6.44 -10.58
N LEU A 46 -2.72 6.70 -11.79
CA LEU A 46 -1.97 7.40 -12.85
C LEU A 46 -1.99 8.93 -12.70
N GLY A 47 -2.76 9.47 -11.75
CA GLY A 47 -2.88 10.92 -11.53
C GLY A 47 -3.59 11.67 -12.65
N VAL A 48 -4.49 11.00 -13.39
CA VAL A 48 -5.20 11.60 -14.52
C VAL A 48 -6.54 12.18 -14.11
N GLU A 49 -6.81 13.40 -14.55
CA GLU A 49 -8.15 13.98 -14.49
C GLU A 49 -9.02 13.41 -15.61
N PHE A 50 -10.23 12.98 -15.25
CA PHE A 50 -11.19 12.43 -16.20
C PHE A 50 -12.60 12.91 -15.87
N ALA A 51 -13.40 13.13 -16.92
CA ALA A 51 -14.83 13.31 -16.79
C ALA A 51 -15.51 11.96 -16.54
N HIS A 52 -16.66 11.98 -15.86
CA HIS A 52 -17.42 10.76 -15.61
C HIS A 52 -18.90 10.96 -15.91
N VAL A 53 -19.55 9.87 -16.31
CA VAL A 53 -20.99 9.82 -16.54
C VAL A 53 -21.59 8.70 -15.72
N ASN A 54 -22.47 9.05 -14.77
CA ASN A 54 -23.18 8.06 -13.97
C ASN A 54 -24.36 7.47 -14.76
N VAL A 55 -24.18 6.29 -15.34
CA VAL A 55 -25.20 5.62 -16.15
C VAL A 55 -26.38 5.09 -15.33
N LEU A 56 -26.30 5.11 -14.00
CA LEU A 56 -27.46 4.75 -13.16
C LEU A 56 -28.48 5.89 -13.06
N ALA A 57 -28.06 7.13 -13.29
CA ALA A 57 -28.94 8.29 -13.28
C ALA A 57 -29.66 8.51 -14.63
N ASP A 58 -29.18 7.87 -15.70
CA ASP A 58 -29.71 8.03 -17.06
C ASP A 58 -29.72 6.68 -17.79
N ALA A 59 -30.91 6.09 -17.90
CA ALA A 59 -31.10 4.78 -18.53
C ALA A 59 -30.91 4.82 -20.05
N GLU A 60 -31.17 5.96 -20.70
CA GLU A 60 -30.95 6.12 -22.14
C GLU A 60 -29.46 6.11 -22.43
N ILE A 61 -28.65 6.87 -21.69
CA ILE A 61 -27.19 6.85 -21.80
C ILE A 61 -26.65 5.46 -21.49
N ARG A 62 -27.19 4.75 -20.49
CA ARG A 62 -26.73 3.41 -20.11
C ARG A 62 -26.82 2.39 -21.24
N GLU A 63 -27.94 2.36 -21.95
CA GLU A 63 -28.11 1.44 -23.08
C GLU A 63 -27.48 2.03 -24.36
N GLY A 64 -27.53 3.35 -24.50
CA GLY A 64 -26.98 4.08 -25.63
C GLY A 64 -25.48 3.93 -25.77
N ILE A 65 -24.71 4.06 -24.68
CA ILE A 65 -23.25 3.96 -24.73
C ILE A 65 -22.78 2.56 -25.11
N LYS A 66 -23.53 1.52 -24.72
CA LYS A 66 -23.25 0.14 -25.14
C LYS A 66 -23.41 -0.05 -26.64
N ALA A 67 -24.47 0.53 -27.21
CA ALA A 67 -24.72 0.49 -28.64
C ALA A 67 -23.75 1.41 -29.42
N TYR A 68 -23.33 2.54 -28.84
CA TYR A 68 -22.38 3.47 -29.45
C TYR A 68 -20.99 2.85 -29.61
N GLY A 69 -20.45 2.27 -28.54
CA GLY A 69 -19.13 1.64 -28.54
C GLY A 69 -19.10 0.18 -29.00
N ASP A 70 -20.24 -0.38 -29.40
CA ASP A 70 -20.42 -1.82 -29.66
C ASP A 70 -19.87 -2.69 -28.51
N TRP A 71 -20.15 -2.28 -27.27
CA TRP A 71 -19.57 -2.88 -26.07
C TRP A 71 -20.65 -3.14 -25.00
N PRO A 72 -20.85 -4.40 -24.55
CA PRO A 72 -22.03 -4.77 -23.78
C PRO A 72 -21.99 -4.36 -22.30
N THR A 73 -20.81 -4.09 -21.73
CA THR A 73 -20.62 -3.92 -20.28
C THR A 73 -20.27 -2.48 -19.88
N ILE A 74 -20.38 -2.22 -18.56
CA ILE A 74 -20.03 -0.95 -17.90
C ILE A 74 -19.16 -1.33 -16.69
N PRO A 75 -18.05 -0.62 -16.40
CA PRO A 75 -17.65 0.68 -16.96
C PRO A 75 -17.10 0.62 -18.40
N GLN A 76 -17.08 1.75 -19.09
CA GLN A 76 -16.40 1.97 -20.37
C GLN A 76 -15.54 3.24 -20.28
N LEU A 77 -14.26 3.12 -20.63
CA LEU A 77 -13.33 4.24 -20.74
C LEU A 77 -13.20 4.66 -22.19
N TYR A 78 -13.33 5.96 -22.45
CA TYR A 78 -13.03 6.59 -23.72
C TYR A 78 -11.88 7.59 -23.55
N ILE A 79 -10.96 7.61 -24.52
CA ILE A 79 -9.87 8.57 -24.60
C ILE A 79 -9.87 9.16 -26.01
N ASP A 80 -9.84 10.49 -26.11
CA ASP A 80 -9.86 11.23 -27.38
C ASP A 80 -11.03 10.81 -28.30
N GLY A 81 -12.18 10.50 -27.67
CA GLY A 81 -13.42 10.08 -28.34
C GLY A 81 -13.48 8.60 -28.74
N GLU A 82 -12.39 7.84 -28.58
CA GLU A 82 -12.31 6.42 -28.94
C GLU A 82 -12.51 5.51 -27.72
N LEU A 83 -13.18 4.38 -27.93
CA LEU A 83 -13.38 3.38 -26.87
C LEU A 83 -12.05 2.68 -26.59
N VAL A 84 -11.56 2.80 -25.36
CA VAL A 84 -10.40 2.05 -24.85
C VAL A 84 -10.84 0.66 -24.39
N GLY A 85 -11.95 0.58 -23.66
CA GLY A 85 -12.53 -0.68 -23.24
C GLY A 85 -13.18 -0.66 -21.86
N GLY A 86 -13.49 -1.86 -21.36
CA GLY A 86 -14.05 -2.07 -20.03
C GLY A 86 -13.00 -2.13 -18.91
N SER A 87 -13.45 -2.38 -17.68
CA SER A 87 -12.58 -2.37 -16.49
C SER A 87 -11.34 -3.28 -16.61
N ASP A 88 -11.49 -4.50 -17.14
CA ASP A 88 -10.38 -5.46 -17.16
C ASP A 88 -9.30 -5.03 -18.16
N ILE A 89 -9.70 -4.49 -19.32
CA ILE A 89 -8.77 -3.93 -20.32
C ILE A 89 -8.05 -2.71 -19.74
N VAL A 90 -8.78 -1.81 -19.08
CA VAL A 90 -8.19 -0.63 -18.43
C VAL A 90 -7.13 -1.05 -17.40
N LEU A 91 -7.42 -2.05 -16.57
CA LEU A 91 -6.46 -2.57 -15.60
C LEU A 91 -5.25 -3.21 -16.28
N GLN A 92 -5.44 -3.99 -17.34
CA GLN A 92 -4.36 -4.60 -18.10
C GLN A 92 -3.45 -3.54 -18.74
N MET A 93 -4.03 -2.53 -19.39
CA MET A 93 -3.28 -1.44 -20.02
C MET A 93 -2.56 -0.57 -18.98
N ALA A 94 -3.17 -0.33 -17.81
CA ALA A 94 -2.52 0.35 -16.69
C ALA A 94 -1.34 -0.47 -16.17
N ALA A 95 -1.56 -1.78 -16.00
CA ALA A 95 -0.56 -2.70 -15.51
C ALA A 95 0.59 -2.88 -16.50
N SER A 96 0.38 -2.80 -17.82
CA SER A 96 1.41 -2.90 -18.87
C SER A 96 2.15 -1.58 -19.13
N GLY A 97 1.54 -0.44 -18.77
CA GLY A 97 2.02 0.90 -19.09
C GLY A 97 1.49 1.45 -20.42
N GLU A 98 0.72 0.66 -21.17
CA GLU A 98 0.06 1.08 -22.41
C GLU A 98 -0.92 2.23 -22.17
N LEU A 99 -1.67 2.19 -21.06
CA LEU A 99 -2.61 3.25 -20.71
C LEU A 99 -1.89 4.58 -20.46
N SER A 100 -0.71 4.55 -19.84
CA SER A 100 0.13 5.74 -19.64
C SER A 100 0.59 6.32 -20.97
N SER A 101 0.98 5.46 -21.93
CA SER A 101 1.35 5.87 -23.29
C SER A 101 0.20 6.58 -24.00
N VAL A 102 -1.01 5.98 -24.01
CA VAL A 102 -2.21 6.57 -24.63
C VAL A 102 -2.58 7.91 -23.99
N LEU A 103 -2.39 8.04 -22.68
CA LEU A 103 -2.66 9.27 -21.94
C LEU A 103 -1.57 10.35 -22.11
N GLY A 104 -0.42 10.01 -22.72
CA GLY A 104 0.72 10.91 -22.89
C GLY A 104 1.52 11.13 -21.59
N LEU A 105 1.46 10.17 -20.68
CA LEU A 105 2.20 10.17 -19.41
C LEU A 105 3.52 9.42 -19.55
N ALA A 106 4.44 9.68 -18.63
CA ALA A 106 5.61 8.83 -18.48
C ALA A 106 5.15 7.39 -18.18
N ALA A 107 5.68 6.43 -18.93
CA ALA A 107 5.42 5.02 -18.69
C ALA A 107 5.85 4.66 -17.25
N PRO A 108 5.11 3.79 -16.55
CA PRO A 108 5.49 3.35 -15.23
C PRO A 108 6.85 2.65 -15.30
N ASP A 109 7.70 2.86 -14.29
CA ASP A 109 8.94 2.10 -14.17
C ASP A 109 8.64 0.60 -13.99
N ARG A 110 8.98 -0.18 -15.00
CA ARG A 110 8.84 -1.64 -15.07
C ARG A 110 10.17 -2.37 -14.84
N THR A 111 11.20 -1.68 -14.35
CA THR A 111 12.50 -2.28 -14.12
C THR A 111 12.36 -3.48 -13.18
N PRO A 112 12.82 -4.69 -13.58
CA PRO A 112 12.79 -5.84 -12.70
C PRO A 112 13.54 -5.58 -11.39
N PRO A 113 12.99 -5.97 -10.23
CA PRO A 113 13.69 -5.84 -8.96
C PRO A 113 14.91 -6.76 -8.92
N ARG A 114 15.97 -6.35 -8.21
CA ARG A 114 17.06 -7.26 -7.88
C ARG A 114 16.59 -8.20 -6.77
N ILE A 115 16.63 -9.50 -6.98
CA ILE A 115 16.21 -10.48 -5.97
C ILE A 115 17.29 -11.55 -5.76
N THR A 116 17.34 -12.10 -4.55
CA THR A 116 18.13 -13.29 -4.24
C THR A 116 17.21 -14.41 -3.82
N VAL A 117 17.23 -15.55 -4.51
CA VAL A 117 16.54 -16.77 -4.07
C VAL A 117 17.61 -17.76 -3.64
N THR A 118 17.63 -18.17 -2.37
CA THR A 118 18.67 -19.08 -1.86
C THR A 118 18.58 -20.45 -2.54
N PRO A 119 19.69 -21.21 -2.62
CA PRO A 119 19.65 -22.57 -3.16
C PRO A 119 18.61 -23.47 -2.48
N ALA A 120 18.43 -23.34 -1.16
CA ALA A 120 17.42 -24.08 -0.40
C ALA A 120 16.00 -23.72 -0.85
N ALA A 121 15.70 -22.44 -1.03
CA ALA A 121 14.42 -21.99 -1.58
C ALA A 121 14.20 -22.45 -3.02
N VAL A 122 15.23 -22.43 -3.87
CA VAL A 122 15.14 -22.89 -5.26
C VAL A 122 14.75 -24.36 -5.35
N GLU A 123 15.39 -25.24 -4.58
CA GLU A 123 15.06 -26.68 -4.55
C GLU A 123 13.58 -26.90 -4.23
N MET A 124 13.08 -26.22 -3.20
CA MET A 124 11.68 -26.33 -2.78
C MET A 124 10.70 -25.76 -3.81
N LEU A 125 11.00 -24.60 -4.38
CA LEU A 125 10.15 -23.92 -5.36
C LEU A 125 10.12 -24.65 -6.71
N LYS A 126 11.24 -25.24 -7.15
CA LYS A 126 11.29 -26.07 -8.35
C LYS A 126 10.45 -27.33 -8.19
N GLY A 127 10.46 -27.94 -7.01
CA GLY A 127 9.57 -29.06 -6.68
C GLY A 127 8.10 -28.69 -6.87
N ALA A 128 7.67 -27.57 -6.30
CA ALA A 128 6.28 -27.09 -6.44
C ALA A 128 5.90 -26.74 -7.89
N LEU A 129 6.83 -26.19 -8.68
CA LEU A 129 6.60 -25.87 -10.09
C LEU A 129 6.54 -27.10 -10.99
N ALA A 130 7.26 -28.18 -10.66
CA ALA A 130 7.24 -29.42 -11.43
C ALA A 130 5.84 -30.06 -11.49
N ASP A 131 5.06 -29.89 -10.42
CA ASP A 131 3.68 -30.38 -10.33
C ASP A 131 2.66 -29.48 -11.06
N SER A 132 3.09 -28.34 -11.61
CA SER A 132 2.23 -27.36 -12.29
C SER A 132 2.84 -26.86 -13.62
N PRO A 133 2.80 -27.68 -14.69
CA PRO A 133 3.34 -27.30 -15.99
C PRO A 133 2.71 -26.01 -16.54
N GLY A 134 3.54 -25.08 -16.99
CA GLY A 134 3.09 -23.78 -17.52
C GLY A 134 2.82 -22.70 -16.47
N ALA A 135 2.96 -23.02 -15.19
CA ALA A 135 2.95 -22.04 -14.11
C ALA A 135 4.34 -21.41 -13.91
N SER A 136 4.35 -20.21 -13.35
CA SER A 136 5.52 -19.47 -12.90
C SER A 136 5.23 -18.93 -11.49
N LEU A 137 6.28 -18.68 -10.70
CA LEU A 137 6.12 -18.19 -9.35
C LEU A 137 5.76 -16.70 -9.40
N GLN A 138 4.61 -16.35 -8.81
CA GLN A 138 4.21 -14.95 -8.61
C GLN A 138 4.43 -14.53 -7.16
N LEU A 139 5.05 -13.38 -6.96
CA LEU A 139 5.24 -12.76 -5.65
C LEU A 139 4.52 -11.41 -5.60
N GLY A 140 3.47 -11.35 -4.78
CA GLY A 140 2.82 -10.10 -4.39
C GLY A 140 3.41 -9.55 -3.09
N ILE A 141 3.64 -8.24 -3.00
CA ILE A 141 4.04 -7.54 -1.78
C ILE A 141 3.06 -6.39 -1.55
N ASP A 142 2.25 -6.49 -0.50
CA ASP A 142 1.23 -5.47 -0.21
C ASP A 142 1.83 -4.17 0.34
N ALA A 143 0.97 -3.19 0.64
CA ALA A 143 1.39 -1.89 1.20
C ALA A 143 2.01 -2.00 2.61
N ARG A 144 1.80 -3.12 3.32
CA ARG A 144 2.39 -3.44 4.63
C ARG A 144 3.63 -4.33 4.50
N PHE A 145 4.16 -4.46 3.28
CA PHE A 145 5.30 -5.31 2.95
C PHE A 145 5.08 -6.79 3.30
N GLN A 146 3.82 -7.23 3.41
CA GLN A 146 3.51 -8.64 3.61
C GLN A 146 3.61 -9.37 2.27
N PRO A 147 4.44 -10.43 2.19
CA PRO A 147 4.60 -11.18 0.97
C PRO A 147 3.50 -12.23 0.81
N ASN A 148 3.14 -12.50 -0.43
CA ASN A 148 2.19 -13.53 -0.82
C ASN A 148 2.72 -14.26 -2.06
N PHE A 149 3.03 -15.54 -1.91
CA PHE A 149 3.51 -16.41 -2.98
C PHE A 149 2.36 -17.20 -3.58
N GLN A 150 2.27 -17.22 -4.90
CA GLN A 150 1.27 -18.02 -5.62
C GLN A 150 1.87 -18.59 -6.89
N LEU A 151 1.37 -19.74 -7.31
CA LEU A 151 1.60 -20.24 -8.67
C LEU A 151 0.58 -19.58 -9.58
N ALA A 152 1.07 -18.88 -10.60
CA ALA A 152 0.25 -18.22 -11.60
C ALA A 152 0.67 -18.68 -13.00
N PRO A 153 -0.20 -18.57 -14.02
CA PRO A 153 0.21 -18.80 -15.40
C PRO A 153 1.45 -17.98 -15.76
N TYR A 154 2.32 -18.55 -16.59
CA TYR A 154 3.42 -17.80 -17.19
C TYR A 154 2.88 -16.59 -17.95
N ASP A 155 3.34 -15.40 -17.59
CA ASP A 155 3.00 -14.14 -18.26
C ASP A 155 4.26 -13.51 -18.83
N GLU A 156 4.38 -13.45 -20.16
CA GLU A 156 5.51 -12.84 -20.86
C GLU A 156 5.59 -11.31 -20.63
N GLY A 157 4.44 -10.66 -20.37
CA GLY A 157 4.35 -9.23 -20.10
C GLY A 157 4.63 -8.85 -18.65
N ALA A 158 4.71 -9.80 -17.73
CA ALA A 158 4.95 -9.52 -16.32
C ALA A 158 6.34 -8.94 -16.06
N ILE A 159 6.46 -8.11 -15.01
CA ILE A 159 7.77 -7.72 -14.50
C ILE A 159 8.34 -8.96 -13.84
N ALA A 160 9.47 -9.46 -14.35
CA ALA A 160 10.05 -10.70 -13.87
C ALA A 160 11.53 -10.56 -13.57
N ALA A 161 11.95 -11.14 -12.45
CA ALA A 161 13.35 -11.23 -12.05
C ALA A 161 13.76 -12.71 -11.99
N GLU A 162 15.01 -12.98 -12.36
CA GLU A 162 15.58 -14.32 -12.29
C GLU A 162 16.66 -14.38 -11.22
N SER A 163 16.64 -15.46 -10.43
CA SER A 163 17.68 -15.75 -9.45
C SER A 163 17.87 -17.26 -9.35
N ASN A 164 19.11 -17.73 -9.48
CA ASN A 164 19.45 -19.17 -9.43
C ASN A 164 18.60 -20.05 -10.37
N GLY A 165 18.28 -19.53 -11.56
CA GLY A 165 17.48 -20.22 -12.57
C GLY A 165 15.99 -20.35 -12.21
N LEU A 166 15.51 -19.58 -11.24
CA LEU A 166 14.10 -19.45 -10.91
C LEU A 166 13.59 -18.07 -11.36
N ARG A 167 12.56 -18.06 -12.20
CA ARG A 167 11.83 -16.86 -12.61
C ARG A 167 10.73 -16.55 -11.62
N VAL A 168 10.72 -15.31 -11.11
CA VAL A 168 9.68 -14.78 -10.23
C VAL A 168 9.04 -13.59 -10.92
N GLN A 169 7.71 -13.62 -11.05
CA GLN A 169 6.91 -12.58 -11.69
C GLN A 169 6.16 -11.73 -10.64
N PHE A 170 6.00 -10.44 -10.95
CA PHE A 170 5.48 -9.41 -10.06
C PHE A 170 4.48 -8.54 -10.80
N ASP A 171 3.47 -8.04 -10.07
CA ASP A 171 2.75 -6.84 -10.50
C ASP A 171 3.63 -5.59 -10.31
N LEU A 172 3.20 -4.46 -10.88
CA LEU A 172 3.93 -3.19 -10.84
C LEU A 172 4.22 -2.68 -9.42
N ALA A 173 3.26 -2.79 -8.51
CA ALA A 173 3.41 -2.28 -7.14
C ALA A 173 4.35 -3.19 -6.32
N SER A 174 4.22 -4.50 -6.51
CA SER A 174 5.06 -5.51 -5.87
C SER A 174 6.50 -5.43 -6.33
N ALA A 175 6.74 -5.24 -7.63
CA ALA A 175 8.08 -5.06 -8.20
C ALA A 175 8.84 -3.90 -7.51
N ARG A 176 8.18 -2.77 -7.31
CA ARG A 176 8.76 -1.59 -6.62
C ARG A 176 9.13 -1.86 -5.16
N ARG A 177 8.39 -2.74 -4.48
CA ARG A 177 8.64 -3.11 -3.07
C ARG A 177 9.62 -4.28 -2.92
N ALA A 178 9.94 -4.96 -4.01
CA ALA A 178 10.73 -6.19 -4.04
C ALA A 178 12.22 -5.95 -4.35
N ASP A 179 12.67 -4.71 -4.57
CA ASP A 179 14.08 -4.48 -4.91
C ASP A 179 15.01 -4.80 -3.73
N GLY A 180 15.97 -5.68 -3.94
CA GLY A 180 16.94 -6.13 -2.93
C GLY A 180 16.44 -7.22 -1.99
N ILE A 181 15.26 -7.81 -2.20
CA ILE A 181 14.76 -8.87 -1.31
C ILE A 181 15.59 -10.15 -1.37
N THR A 182 15.58 -10.89 -0.27
CA THR A 182 16.09 -12.26 -0.20
C THR A 182 14.95 -13.22 0.14
N ILE A 183 14.77 -14.26 -0.67
CA ILE A 183 13.81 -15.34 -0.50
C ILE A 183 14.58 -16.58 -0.06
N ASP A 184 14.28 -17.07 1.13
CA ASP A 184 14.92 -18.24 1.72
C ASP A 184 13.89 -19.31 2.11
N TRP A 185 14.36 -20.53 2.35
CA TRP A 185 13.57 -21.60 2.92
C TRP A 185 14.03 -21.88 4.34
N VAL A 186 13.13 -21.70 5.30
CA VAL A 186 13.41 -21.95 6.71
C VAL A 186 12.70 -23.24 7.12
N ASP A 187 13.47 -24.13 7.75
CA ASP A 187 12.99 -25.34 8.41
C ASP A 187 13.49 -25.29 9.86
N ASP A 188 12.72 -24.62 10.71
CA ASP A 188 13.05 -24.46 12.13
C ASP A 188 11.91 -24.95 13.03
N ILE A 189 12.14 -24.87 14.34
CA ILE A 189 11.16 -25.30 15.36
C ILE A 189 9.82 -24.54 15.31
N ARG A 190 9.75 -23.41 14.59
CA ARG A 190 8.55 -22.56 14.45
C ARG A 190 7.75 -22.88 13.19
N GLY A 191 8.33 -23.63 12.25
CA GLY A 191 7.63 -24.11 11.06
C GLY A 191 8.54 -24.33 9.86
N LYS A 192 7.94 -24.90 8.81
CA LYS A 192 8.55 -25.06 7.49
C LYS A 192 7.90 -24.11 6.51
N GLY A 193 8.68 -23.26 5.85
CA GLY A 193 8.12 -22.34 4.86
C GLY A 193 9.13 -21.40 4.22
N LEU A 194 8.63 -20.64 3.25
CA LEU A 194 9.38 -19.55 2.63
C LEU A 194 9.48 -18.37 3.61
N ALA A 195 10.69 -17.86 3.78
CA ALA A 195 10.95 -16.61 4.48
C ALA A 195 11.40 -15.55 3.48
N ILE A 196 10.93 -14.31 3.67
CA ILE A 196 11.43 -13.16 2.91
C ILE A 196 12.07 -12.18 3.87
N ASP A 197 13.32 -11.82 3.59
CA ASP A 197 13.92 -10.61 4.10
C ASP A 197 13.74 -9.50 3.06
N ASN A 198 13.06 -8.42 3.47
CA ASN A 198 12.80 -7.28 2.61
C ASN A 198 13.43 -6.01 3.20
N PRO A 199 14.54 -5.50 2.63
CA PRO A 199 15.22 -4.33 3.16
C PRO A 199 14.39 -3.04 3.04
N ASN A 200 13.34 -3.04 2.21
CA ASN A 200 12.44 -1.91 2.02
C ASN A 200 11.29 -1.90 3.05
N ALA A 201 11.07 -3.01 3.77
CA ALA A 201 10.04 -3.05 4.79
C ALA A 201 10.41 -2.12 5.97
N PRO A 202 9.44 -1.39 6.54
CA PRO A 202 9.68 -0.62 7.75
C PRO A 202 10.29 -1.52 8.83
N LYS A 203 11.41 -1.07 9.41
CA LYS A 203 12.07 -1.82 10.49
C LYS A 203 11.08 -2.09 11.62
N PRO A 204 11.13 -3.28 12.26
CA PRO A 204 10.30 -3.56 13.42
C PRO A 204 10.43 -2.47 14.49
N VAL A 205 9.37 -2.27 15.27
CA VAL A 205 9.43 -1.39 16.43
C VAL A 205 10.53 -1.90 17.35
N GLN A 206 11.43 -1.01 17.75
CA GLN A 206 12.55 -1.35 18.62
C GLN A 206 12.15 -1.18 20.08
N GLU A 207 12.38 -2.20 20.89
CA GLU A 207 12.17 -2.11 22.34
C GLU A 207 13.38 -1.44 22.99
N ILE A 208 13.14 -0.41 23.81
CA ILE A 208 14.18 0.27 24.59
C ILE A 208 13.81 0.31 26.07
N SER A 209 14.82 0.33 26.94
CA SER A 209 14.62 0.50 28.38
C SER A 209 14.24 1.95 28.71
N VAL A 210 13.70 2.17 29.91
CA VAL A 210 13.42 3.52 30.41
C VAL A 210 14.68 4.38 30.57
N ARG A 211 15.83 3.77 30.89
CA ARG A 211 17.13 4.45 30.98
C ARG A 211 17.63 4.89 29.62
N ASP A 212 17.61 3.99 28.64
CA ASP A 212 18.01 4.32 27.27
C ASP A 212 17.10 5.41 26.68
N ALA A 213 15.80 5.35 26.98
CA ALA A 213 14.85 6.38 26.58
C ALA A 213 15.20 7.75 27.19
N ASP A 214 15.48 7.82 28.51
CA ASP A 214 15.91 9.07 29.17
C ASP A 214 17.19 9.63 28.53
N ASP A 215 18.22 8.79 28.36
CA ASP A 215 19.50 9.18 27.76
C ASP A 215 19.32 9.71 26.32
N LEU A 216 18.55 9.01 25.49
CA LEU A 216 18.28 9.41 24.10
C LEU A 216 17.49 10.72 24.02
N VAL A 217 16.53 10.94 24.92
CA VAL A 217 15.73 12.17 24.95
C VAL A 217 16.59 13.35 25.40
N ARG A 218 17.41 13.18 26.45
CA ARG A 218 18.32 14.22 26.95
C ARG A 218 19.39 14.59 25.92
N ALA A 219 19.86 13.61 25.15
CA ALA A 219 20.78 13.84 24.03
C ALA A 219 20.11 14.51 22.82
N GLY A 220 18.78 14.63 22.79
CA GLY A 220 18.03 15.17 21.65
C GLY A 220 17.96 14.23 20.45
N ASN A 221 18.25 12.94 20.65
CA ASN A 221 18.29 11.93 19.59
C ASN A 221 16.93 11.29 19.32
N VAL A 222 15.99 11.38 20.27
CA VAL A 222 14.63 10.85 20.13
C VAL A 222 13.61 11.80 20.72
N MET A 223 12.44 11.88 20.09
CA MET A 223 11.28 12.58 20.65
C MET A 223 10.43 11.57 21.44
N LEU A 224 10.28 11.81 22.74
CA LEU A 224 9.40 11.01 23.59
C LEU A 224 7.94 11.42 23.37
N VAL A 225 7.06 10.43 23.23
CA VAL A 225 5.62 10.60 23.10
C VAL A 225 4.95 9.79 24.20
N ASP A 226 4.36 10.49 25.17
CA ASP A 226 3.55 9.86 26.20
C ASP A 226 2.12 9.68 25.68
N VAL A 227 1.70 8.43 25.50
CA VAL A 227 0.39 8.06 24.93
C VAL A 227 -0.67 7.82 25.99
N ARG A 228 -0.39 8.08 27.27
CA ARG A 228 -1.39 7.97 28.33
C ARG A 228 -2.46 9.06 28.18
N PRO A 229 -3.60 8.96 28.85
CA PRO A 229 -4.52 10.08 29.04
C PRO A 229 -3.92 11.22 29.87
N ALA A 230 -4.50 12.40 29.78
CA ALA A 230 -4.00 13.59 30.49
C ALA A 230 -4.12 13.45 32.02
N GLU A 231 -5.18 12.80 32.50
CA GLU A 231 -5.42 12.52 33.91
C GLU A 231 -4.35 11.60 34.53
N GLU A 232 -3.88 10.61 33.77
CA GLU A 232 -2.79 9.72 34.17
C GLU A 232 -1.45 10.47 34.25
N ARG A 233 -1.17 11.34 33.27
CA ARG A 233 0.03 12.19 33.28
C ARG A 233 0.03 13.22 34.39
N ALA A 234 -1.13 13.68 34.83
CA ALA A 234 -1.25 14.63 35.94
C ALA A 234 -0.83 14.01 37.28
N ILE A 235 -0.93 12.68 37.42
CA ILE A 235 -0.48 11.93 38.61
C ILE A 235 1.03 11.71 38.55
N ALA A 236 1.54 11.25 37.40
CA ALA A 236 2.94 10.93 37.21
C ALA A 236 3.41 11.33 35.80
N ALA A 237 4.47 12.12 35.73
CA ALA A 237 5.07 12.56 34.48
C ALA A 237 6.59 12.40 34.53
N VAL A 238 7.20 12.10 33.39
CA VAL A 238 8.65 12.01 33.27
C VAL A 238 9.30 13.40 33.42
N GLY A 239 10.51 13.44 33.96
CA GLY A 239 11.32 14.67 34.11
C GLY A 239 12.02 15.14 32.84
N VAL A 240 11.62 14.65 31.66
CA VAL A 240 12.18 15.01 30.35
C VAL A 240 11.11 15.54 29.41
N PRO A 241 11.46 16.32 28.36
CA PRO A 241 10.48 16.79 27.39
C PRO A 241 9.76 15.64 26.68
N PHE A 242 8.44 15.75 26.56
CA PHE A 242 7.62 14.79 25.82
C PHE A 242 6.49 15.49 25.04
N LYS A 243 5.96 14.79 24.05
CA LYS A 243 4.71 15.12 23.34
C LYS A 243 3.58 14.19 23.78
N SER A 244 2.34 14.57 23.52
CA SER A 244 1.16 13.72 23.75
C SER A 244 0.24 13.72 22.54
N PHE A 245 -0.77 12.85 22.56
CA PHE A 245 -1.84 12.82 21.57
C PHE A 245 -2.99 13.80 21.87
N ASP A 246 -2.85 14.65 22.89
CA ASP A 246 -3.92 15.56 23.29
C ASP A 246 -4.16 16.66 22.22
N GLY A 247 -5.40 17.11 22.09
CA GLY A 247 -5.79 18.11 21.11
C GLY A 247 -5.43 17.67 19.68
N ASN A 248 -4.59 18.45 19.00
CA ASN A 248 -4.10 18.16 17.64
C ASN A 248 -2.75 17.41 17.62
N GLY A 249 -2.23 17.02 18.79
CA GLY A 249 -0.88 16.49 18.94
C GLY A 249 -0.62 15.23 18.11
N ARG A 250 -1.62 14.36 17.94
CA ARG A 250 -1.49 13.18 17.06
C ARG A 250 -1.26 13.57 15.60
N ALA A 251 -2.07 14.47 15.05
CA ALA A 251 -1.95 14.88 13.65
C ALA A 251 -0.61 15.60 13.39
N GLU A 252 -0.14 16.40 14.35
CA GLU A 252 1.18 17.04 14.29
C GLU A 252 2.31 16.02 14.27
N LEU A 253 2.23 14.99 15.11
CA LEU A 253 3.21 13.89 15.12
C LEU A 253 3.18 13.10 13.80
N GLU A 254 2.00 12.79 13.27
CA GLU A 254 1.85 12.05 12.01
C GLU A 254 2.41 12.82 10.80
N ALA A 255 2.38 14.16 10.84
CA ALA A 255 2.92 15.05 9.82
C ALA A 255 4.45 15.24 9.89
N LEU A 256 5.13 14.71 10.91
CA LEU A 256 6.59 14.81 11.02
C LEU A 256 7.32 14.07 9.89
N PRO A 257 8.57 14.45 9.58
CA PRO A 257 9.45 13.69 8.70
C PRO A 257 9.56 12.22 9.12
N LYS A 258 9.48 11.28 8.17
CA LYS A 258 9.41 9.83 8.45
C LYS A 258 10.72 9.22 8.95
N ASP A 259 11.81 9.98 8.92
CA ASP A 259 13.09 9.66 9.53
C ASP A 259 13.26 10.21 10.95
N THR A 260 12.26 10.94 11.46
CA THR A 260 12.19 11.40 12.86
C THR A 260 12.16 10.20 13.79
N ALA A 261 13.02 10.20 14.80
CA ALA A 261 13.08 9.17 15.82
C ALA A 261 12.00 9.42 16.90
N LEU A 262 11.08 8.47 17.08
CA LEU A 262 9.96 8.56 18.03
C LEU A 262 10.02 7.41 19.03
N ALA A 263 9.99 7.73 20.33
CA ALA A 263 9.86 6.75 21.41
C ALA A 263 8.52 6.90 22.11
N PHE A 264 7.73 5.83 22.20
CA PHE A 264 6.40 5.86 22.80
C PHE A 264 6.44 5.32 24.23
N LEU A 265 5.85 6.07 25.16
CA LEU A 265 5.74 5.74 26.58
C LEU A 265 4.27 5.58 26.97
N CYS A 266 3.95 4.53 27.72
CA CYS A 266 2.65 4.42 28.40
C CYS A 266 2.83 3.98 29.86
N HIS A 267 1.84 3.31 30.46
CA HIS A 267 1.96 2.86 31.85
C HIS A 267 2.94 1.70 32.03
N HIS A 268 2.82 0.65 31.21
CA HIS A 268 3.61 -0.60 31.31
C HIS A 268 4.17 -1.11 29.97
N GLY A 269 4.10 -0.31 28.90
CA GLY A 269 4.58 -0.69 27.55
C GLY A 269 3.52 -1.18 26.55
N GLY A 270 2.32 -1.58 26.99
CA GLY A 270 1.30 -2.16 26.10
C GLY A 270 0.64 -1.18 25.11
N ARG A 271 0.21 0.00 25.59
CA ARG A 271 -0.40 1.04 24.72
C ARG A 271 0.65 1.70 23.82
N SER A 272 1.86 1.86 24.34
CA SER A 272 2.98 2.44 23.59
C SER A 272 3.45 1.52 22.47
N ALA A 273 3.48 0.20 22.65
CA ALA A 273 3.76 -0.74 21.57
C ALA A 273 2.75 -0.62 20.42
N GLN A 274 1.45 -0.50 20.73
CA GLN A 274 0.41 -0.30 19.72
C GLN A 274 0.55 1.04 18.99
N ALA A 275 0.88 2.12 19.71
CA ALA A 275 1.11 3.42 19.10
C ALA A 275 2.35 3.41 18.20
N ALA A 276 3.44 2.79 18.66
CA ALA A 276 4.66 2.61 17.89
C ALA A 276 4.39 1.85 16.58
N GLU A 277 3.61 0.78 16.64
CA GLU A 277 3.20 0.01 15.46
C GLU A 277 2.36 0.82 14.46
N GLN A 278 1.44 1.67 14.97
CA GLN A 278 0.67 2.58 14.11
C GLN A 278 1.60 3.57 13.38
N PHE A 279 2.57 4.16 14.08
CA PHE A 279 3.51 5.09 13.46
C PHE A 279 4.46 4.39 12.49
N ARG A 280 4.91 3.16 12.78
CA ARG A 280 5.65 2.33 11.82
C ARG A 280 4.83 2.13 10.52
N ALA A 281 3.54 1.81 10.64
CA ALA A 281 2.66 1.63 9.49
C ALA A 281 2.43 2.92 8.68
N LEU A 282 2.62 4.10 9.30
CA LEU A 282 2.62 5.40 8.62
C LEU A 282 3.97 5.75 7.96
N GLY A 283 4.92 4.80 7.94
CA GLY A 283 6.20 4.91 7.26
C GLY A 283 7.35 5.44 8.13
N PHE A 284 7.16 5.64 9.44
CA PHE A 284 8.25 6.05 10.32
C PHE A 284 9.29 4.93 10.44
N SER A 285 10.56 5.28 10.21
CA SER A 285 11.66 4.32 10.10
C SER A 285 12.44 4.08 11.40
N LYS A 286 12.28 4.98 12.38
CA LYS A 286 12.96 4.96 13.70
C LYS A 286 11.92 5.06 14.80
N VAL A 287 11.28 3.94 15.10
CA VAL A 287 10.20 3.89 16.08
C VAL A 287 10.56 2.95 17.23
N PHE A 288 10.38 3.45 18.45
CA PHE A 288 10.75 2.76 19.67
C PHE A 288 9.54 2.63 20.61
N ASN A 289 9.43 1.49 21.29
CA ASN A 289 8.54 1.30 22.43
C ASN A 289 9.38 1.33 23.72
N VAL A 290 8.97 2.18 24.67
CA VAL A 290 9.61 2.22 25.99
C VAL A 290 9.01 1.14 26.87
N THR A 291 9.80 0.09 27.08
CA THR A 291 9.44 -1.08 27.90
C THR A 291 9.28 -0.71 29.37
N GLY A 292 8.34 -1.34 30.07
CA GLY A 292 8.06 -1.06 31.48
C GLY A 292 7.31 0.25 31.75
N GLY A 293 7.30 1.20 30.81
CA GLY A 293 6.50 2.42 30.87
C GLY A 293 6.87 3.34 32.03
N ILE A 294 5.92 4.18 32.45
CA ILE A 294 6.12 5.13 33.56
C ILE A 294 6.36 4.43 34.90
N ASP A 295 5.84 3.22 35.09
CA ASP A 295 6.05 2.47 36.34
C ASP A 295 7.52 2.08 36.51
N ALA A 296 8.15 1.53 35.46
CA ALA A 296 9.59 1.27 35.46
C ALA A 296 10.41 2.56 35.47
N TRP A 297 9.92 3.64 34.86
CA TRP A 297 10.60 4.94 34.88
C TRP A 297 10.74 5.47 36.31
N SER A 298 9.69 5.30 37.12
CA SER A 298 9.69 5.65 38.54
C SER A 298 10.74 4.85 39.31
N ASP A 299 10.87 3.53 39.08
CA ASP A 299 11.85 2.71 39.80
C ASP A 299 13.31 2.94 39.36
N GLU A 300 13.54 3.17 38.07
CA GLU A 300 14.87 3.05 37.48
C GLU A 300 15.49 4.40 37.14
N VAL A 301 14.69 5.40 36.76
CA VAL A 301 15.19 6.70 36.27
C VAL A 301 14.99 7.79 37.32
N ASP A 302 13.78 7.91 37.86
CA ASP A 302 13.44 8.97 38.82
C ASP A 302 12.43 8.48 39.86
N ASN A 303 12.96 8.07 41.02
CA ASN A 303 12.19 7.64 42.20
C ASN A 303 11.28 8.73 42.79
N GLY A 304 11.40 9.98 42.33
CA GLY A 304 10.48 11.07 42.67
C GLY A 304 9.17 11.04 41.87
N VAL A 305 9.11 10.30 40.77
CA VAL A 305 7.89 10.14 39.96
C VAL A 305 6.91 9.22 40.69
N PRO A 306 5.68 9.65 41.00
CA PRO A 306 4.70 8.80 41.68
C PRO A 306 4.28 7.58 40.86
N LYS A 307 3.85 6.51 41.55
CA LYS A 307 3.23 5.32 40.95
C LYS A 307 1.72 5.31 41.20
N TYR A 308 0.96 4.66 40.33
CA TYR A 308 -0.50 4.51 40.44
C TYR A 308 -1.02 3.21 39.83
#